data_AF-A0A5K0ZJP1-F1
#
_entry.id   AF-A0A5K0ZJP1-F1
#
_cell.length_a   1.000
_cell.length_b   1.000
_cell.length_c   1.000
_cell.angle_alpha   90.00
_cell.angle_beta   90.00
_cell.angle_gamma   90.00
#
_symmetry.space_group_name_H-M   'P 1'
#
loop_
_entity.id
_entity.type
_entity.pdbx_description
1 polymer ?
#
loop_
_entity_poly.entity_id
_entity_poly.type
_entity_poly.pdbx_seq_one_letter_code
_entity_poly.pdbx_strand_id
1 'polypeptide(L)'
;PVYYKGLYHFFYQYNPYGSIWGNIIWAHSISTDLINWFPLEPALVPSEPFDIAGCWSGSATILPGEKPAILYTGLNSSNVQLQNIAFPKDPSDPFLREWVKPSYNPVMAPTTSNGINASAFRDPTTAWLGPDGMWRTLVGSKVDQKGIAILYRSSDFINWTMVLEPLHSSEGTGMWECPDFYPVPVNGTVGLDTSVTGPRVKHVLKVSLDDKKIDYYTVGTYLHREDKYVPDNTSPDDATGFRYDYGKFYASKTFFDSQKNRRILWGWINESDSFENDVHKGWAGVQ
;
A
#
# COMPACT_ATOMS: atom_id res chain seq x y z
N PRO A 1 -6.46 -1.47 -3.98
CA PRO A 1 -7.88 -1.15 -4.30
C PRO A 1 -7.95 0.17 -5.09
N VAL A 2 -8.86 0.30 -6.06
CA VAL A 2 -9.02 1.54 -6.85
C VAL A 2 -10.40 1.60 -7.51
N TYR A 3 -10.93 2.79 -7.79
CA TYR A 3 -12.09 2.97 -8.66
C TYR A 3 -11.63 3.45 -10.05
N TYR A 4 -12.07 2.76 -11.10
CA TYR A 4 -11.73 3.07 -12.49
C TYR A 4 -12.91 2.83 -13.41
N LYS A 5 -13.27 3.82 -14.24
CA LYS A 5 -14.30 3.71 -15.28
C LYS A 5 -15.61 3.04 -14.84
N GLY A 6 -16.12 3.37 -13.65
CA GLY A 6 -17.39 2.80 -13.16
C GLY A 6 -17.25 1.52 -12.35
N LEU A 7 -16.04 0.97 -12.22
CA LEU A 7 -15.77 -0.28 -11.52
C LEU A 7 -14.84 -0.06 -10.34
N TYR A 8 -15.13 -0.75 -9.25
CA TYR A 8 -14.22 -0.93 -8.14
C TYR A 8 -13.34 -2.15 -8.42
N HIS A 9 -12.02 -1.98 -8.33
CA HIS A 9 -11.04 -3.04 -8.50
C HIS A 9 -10.45 -3.39 -7.13
N PHE A 10 -10.50 -4.67 -6.80
CA PHE A 10 -9.87 -5.24 -5.64
C PHE A 10 -8.81 -6.25 -6.07
N PHE A 11 -7.59 -6.02 -5.61
CA PHE A 11 -6.46 -6.91 -5.82
C PHE A 11 -6.00 -7.40 -4.47
N TYR A 12 -5.63 -8.67 -4.36
CA TYR A 12 -5.30 -9.30 -3.09
C TYR A 12 -4.20 -10.35 -3.27
N GLN A 13 -3.36 -10.48 -2.23
CA GLN A 13 -2.38 -11.56 -2.17
C GLN A 13 -3.11 -12.90 -2.18
N TYR A 14 -2.72 -13.78 -3.08
CA TYR A 14 -3.35 -15.08 -3.27
C TYR A 14 -2.30 -16.16 -3.53
N ASN A 15 -2.50 -17.34 -2.94
CA ASN A 15 -1.73 -18.53 -3.28
C ASN A 15 -2.59 -19.42 -4.20
N PRO A 16 -2.25 -19.55 -5.48
CA PRO A 16 -3.04 -20.37 -6.42
C PRO A 16 -2.90 -21.88 -6.18
N TYR A 17 -2.01 -22.31 -5.27
CA TYR A 17 -1.67 -23.72 -5.05
C TYR A 17 -1.99 -24.21 -3.62
N GLY A 18 -2.59 -23.40 -2.76
CA GLY A 18 -2.93 -23.84 -1.41
C GLY A 18 -3.55 -22.77 -0.53
N SER A 19 -3.98 -23.17 0.67
CA SER A 19 -4.61 -22.31 1.68
C SER A 19 -3.63 -21.70 2.68
N ILE A 20 -2.33 -21.85 2.45
CA ILE A 20 -1.26 -21.33 3.32
C ILE A 20 -0.44 -20.29 2.56
N TRP A 21 0.22 -19.37 3.26
CA TRP A 21 1.00 -18.32 2.61
C TRP A 21 2.19 -18.90 1.82
N GLY A 22 2.32 -18.50 0.55
CA GLY A 22 3.35 -18.96 -0.39
C GLY A 22 2.93 -18.72 -1.84
N ASN A 23 3.89 -18.71 -2.78
CA ASN A 23 3.63 -18.51 -4.22
C ASN A 23 2.73 -17.29 -4.52
N ILE A 24 2.94 -16.20 -3.78
CA ILE A 24 2.01 -15.08 -3.76
C ILE A 24 1.96 -14.37 -5.11
N ILE A 25 0.73 -14.25 -5.62
CA ILE A 25 0.33 -13.45 -6.77
C ILE A 25 -0.68 -12.37 -6.35
N TRP A 26 -1.01 -11.44 -7.25
CA TRP A 26 -2.18 -10.58 -7.10
C TRP A 26 -3.36 -11.17 -7.86
N ALA A 27 -4.27 -11.82 -7.14
CA ALA A 27 -5.59 -12.12 -7.69
C ALA A 27 -6.39 -10.82 -7.84
N HIS A 28 -7.40 -10.84 -8.70
CA HIS A 28 -8.13 -9.64 -9.12
C HIS A 28 -9.64 -9.92 -9.19
N SER A 29 -10.43 -9.02 -8.62
CA SER A 29 -11.87 -9.01 -8.78
C SER A 29 -12.38 -7.58 -8.97
N ILE A 30 -13.54 -7.46 -9.60
CA ILE A 30 -14.22 -6.20 -9.86
C ILE A 30 -15.61 -6.18 -9.23
N SER A 31 -16.11 -4.99 -8.94
CA SER A 31 -17.46 -4.79 -8.44
C SER A 31 -18.02 -3.45 -8.92
N THR A 32 -19.35 -3.34 -8.95
CA THR A 32 -20.05 -2.05 -9.17
C THR A 32 -20.57 -1.44 -7.87
N ASP A 33 -20.57 -2.20 -6.77
CA ASP A 33 -21.19 -1.81 -5.49
C ASP A 33 -20.32 -2.07 -4.25
N LEU A 34 -19.14 -2.68 -4.42
CA LEU A 34 -18.19 -3.16 -3.40
C LEU A 34 -18.66 -4.38 -2.59
N ILE A 35 -19.78 -4.98 -2.99
CA ILE A 35 -20.41 -6.10 -2.27
C ILE A 35 -20.42 -7.35 -3.16
N ASN A 36 -20.89 -7.21 -4.39
CA ASN A 36 -20.95 -8.29 -5.37
C ASN A 36 -19.68 -8.27 -6.22
N TRP A 37 -18.89 -9.33 -6.15
CA TRP A 37 -17.57 -9.42 -6.78
C TRP A 37 -17.58 -10.41 -7.94
N PHE A 38 -17.07 -9.97 -9.09
CA PHE A 38 -16.81 -10.83 -10.24
C PHE A 38 -15.30 -11.11 -10.34
N PRO A 39 -14.89 -12.38 -10.38
CA PRO A 39 -13.47 -12.75 -10.47
C PRO A 39 -12.91 -12.46 -11.86
N LEU A 40 -11.64 -12.08 -11.91
CA LEU A 40 -10.85 -11.93 -13.13
C LEU A 40 -9.58 -12.77 -13.02
N GLU A 41 -8.82 -12.86 -14.11
CA GLU A 41 -7.49 -13.46 -14.13
C GLU A 41 -6.54 -12.72 -13.17
N PRO A 42 -5.52 -13.39 -12.61
CA PRO A 42 -4.53 -12.73 -11.78
C PRO A 42 -3.84 -11.57 -12.50
N ALA A 43 -3.81 -10.40 -11.86
CA ALA A 43 -3.27 -9.19 -12.43
C ALA A 43 -1.73 -9.17 -12.45
N LEU A 44 -1.10 -9.62 -11.37
CA LEU A 44 0.36 -9.71 -11.25
C LEU A 44 0.76 -11.12 -10.81
N VAL A 45 1.60 -11.75 -11.62
CA VAL A 45 2.23 -13.04 -11.32
C VAL A 45 3.76 -12.89 -11.44
N PRO A 46 4.56 -13.65 -10.67
CA PRO A 46 6.00 -13.71 -10.85
C PRO A 46 6.34 -14.07 -12.30
N SER A 47 7.12 -13.20 -12.97
CA SER A 47 7.51 -13.47 -14.36
C SER A 47 8.85 -12.84 -14.77
N GLU A 48 9.40 -11.94 -13.95
CA GLU A 48 10.62 -11.19 -14.27
C GLU A 48 11.64 -11.29 -13.14
N PRO A 49 12.94 -11.05 -13.38
CA PRO A 49 13.97 -11.17 -12.33
C PRO A 49 13.70 -10.34 -11.06
N PHE A 50 12.99 -9.22 -11.17
CA PHE A 50 12.67 -8.32 -10.06
C PHE A 50 11.47 -8.78 -9.21
N ASP A 51 10.73 -9.81 -9.63
CA ASP A 51 9.60 -10.37 -8.88
C ASP A 51 9.48 -11.89 -8.93
N ILE A 52 10.50 -12.58 -9.44
CA ILE A 52 10.50 -14.02 -9.71
C ILE A 52 10.17 -14.90 -8.48
N ALA A 53 10.47 -14.41 -7.27
CA ALA A 53 10.19 -15.12 -6.02
C ALA A 53 8.86 -14.70 -5.35
N GLY A 54 8.13 -13.74 -5.92
CA GLY A 54 6.80 -13.33 -5.42
C GLY A 54 6.42 -11.91 -5.78
N CYS A 55 5.11 -11.67 -5.94
CA CYS A 55 4.51 -10.34 -6.08
C CYS A 55 3.78 -9.98 -4.78
N TRP A 56 4.46 -9.28 -3.87
CA TRP A 56 3.92 -8.84 -2.57
C TRP A 56 3.08 -7.56 -2.71
N SER A 57 2.58 -7.07 -1.57
CA SER A 57 1.61 -5.98 -1.49
C SER A 57 2.10 -4.67 -2.11
N GLY A 58 1.15 -3.77 -2.32
CA GLY A 58 1.33 -2.51 -3.01
C GLY A 58 0.03 -1.73 -3.09
N SER A 59 0.03 -0.67 -3.87
CA SER A 59 -1.10 0.24 -3.99
C SER A 59 -1.24 0.77 -5.42
N ALA A 60 -2.46 1.15 -5.78
CA ALA A 60 -2.77 1.75 -7.06
C ALA A 60 -2.85 3.27 -6.94
N THR A 61 -2.34 3.99 -7.94
CA THR A 61 -2.44 5.45 -8.08
C THR A 61 -3.11 5.77 -9.42
N ILE A 62 -4.08 6.68 -9.41
CA ILE A 62 -4.64 7.23 -10.66
C ILE A 62 -3.83 8.48 -11.03
N LEU A 63 -3.02 8.38 -12.07
CA LEU A 63 -2.23 9.49 -12.61
C LEU A 63 -3.12 10.44 -13.44
N PRO A 64 -2.67 11.69 -13.68
CA PRO A 64 -3.36 12.64 -14.56
C PRO A 64 -3.73 12.02 -15.91
N GLY A 65 -4.95 12.31 -16.35
CA GLY A 65 -5.53 11.73 -17.57
C GLY A 65 -6.09 10.32 -17.38
N GLU A 66 -6.54 9.97 -16.16
CA GLU A 66 -7.17 8.69 -15.83
C GLU A 66 -6.31 7.47 -16.20
N LYS A 67 -5.04 7.52 -15.79
CA LYS A 67 -4.07 6.44 -16.05
C LYS A 67 -3.74 5.71 -14.75
N PRO A 68 -4.29 4.50 -14.52
CA PRO A 68 -3.92 3.70 -13.37
C PRO A 68 -2.46 3.25 -13.46
N ALA A 69 -1.78 3.24 -12.31
CA ALA A 69 -0.48 2.62 -12.14
C ALA A 69 -0.47 1.88 -10.80
N ILE A 70 0.20 0.74 -10.74
CA ILE A 70 0.43 0.00 -9.49
C ILE A 70 1.90 0.13 -9.13
N LEU A 71 2.18 0.54 -7.90
CA LEU A 71 3.46 0.28 -7.25
C LEU A 71 3.28 -0.95 -6.37
N TYR A 72 4.20 -1.91 -6.45
CA TYR A 72 4.15 -3.15 -5.65
C TYR A 72 5.55 -3.62 -5.29
N THR A 73 5.66 -4.45 -4.25
CA THR A 73 6.92 -5.09 -3.88
C THR A 73 7.08 -6.41 -4.63
N GLY A 74 8.16 -6.59 -5.37
CA GLY A 74 8.59 -7.88 -5.89
C GLY A 74 9.76 -8.45 -5.08
N LEU A 75 9.87 -9.78 -5.08
CA LEU A 75 11.05 -10.48 -4.57
C LEU A 75 11.90 -11.00 -5.73
N ASN A 76 13.19 -10.69 -5.73
CA ASN A 76 14.12 -11.33 -6.66
C ASN A 76 14.54 -12.74 -6.19
N SER A 77 15.37 -13.43 -6.96
CA SER A 77 15.85 -14.79 -6.65
C SER A 77 16.63 -14.90 -5.32
N SER A 78 17.10 -13.77 -4.78
CA SER A 78 17.82 -13.70 -3.51
C SER A 78 16.92 -13.21 -2.36
N ASN A 79 15.59 -13.17 -2.57
CA ASN A 79 14.59 -12.66 -1.63
C ASN A 79 14.81 -11.20 -1.20
N VAL A 80 15.47 -10.39 -2.04
CA VAL A 80 15.55 -8.94 -1.84
C VAL A 80 14.20 -8.32 -2.20
N GLN A 81 13.68 -7.46 -1.32
CA GLN A 81 12.45 -6.72 -1.55
C GLN A 81 12.72 -5.49 -2.43
N LEU A 82 12.05 -5.43 -3.57
CA LEU A 82 12.25 -4.41 -4.61
C LEU A 82 10.91 -3.76 -4.94
N GLN A 83 10.88 -2.44 -5.18
CA GLN A 83 9.64 -1.77 -5.56
C GLN A 83 9.58 -1.64 -7.08
N ASN A 84 8.50 -2.17 -7.65
CA ASN A 84 8.26 -2.29 -9.07
C ASN A 84 7.01 -1.49 -9.43
N ILE A 85 6.93 -1.06 -10.69
CA ILE A 85 5.74 -0.45 -11.26
C ILE A 85 5.09 -1.38 -12.29
N ALA A 86 3.75 -1.33 -12.38
CA ALA A 86 2.98 -1.97 -13.43
C ALA A 86 1.91 -1.01 -13.95
N PHE A 87 1.59 -1.12 -15.24
CA PHE A 87 0.57 -0.32 -15.91
C PHE A 87 -0.44 -1.23 -16.62
N PRO A 88 -1.71 -0.81 -16.78
CA PRO A 88 -2.63 -1.52 -17.64
C PRO A 88 -2.07 -1.61 -19.07
N LYS A 89 -2.13 -2.80 -19.66
CA LYS A 89 -1.76 -3.02 -21.07
C LYS A 89 -2.67 -2.23 -22.01
N ASP A 90 -3.96 -2.17 -21.67
CA ASP A 90 -4.97 -1.38 -22.36
C ASP A 90 -5.76 -0.54 -21.34
N PRO A 91 -5.45 0.76 -21.17
CA PRO A 91 -6.23 1.66 -20.32
C PRO A 91 -7.67 1.89 -20.82
N SER A 92 -8.01 1.49 -22.05
CA SER A 92 -9.38 1.57 -22.54
C SER A 92 -10.28 0.50 -21.89
N ASP A 93 -9.72 -0.67 -21.56
CA ASP A 93 -10.40 -1.77 -20.88
C ASP A 93 -10.83 -1.36 -19.46
N PRO A 94 -12.13 -1.24 -19.18
CA PRO A 94 -12.60 -0.90 -17.84
C PRO A 94 -12.30 -2.01 -16.83
N PHE A 95 -12.04 -3.25 -17.27
CA PHE A 95 -11.77 -4.38 -16.40
C PHE A 95 -10.31 -4.44 -15.94
N LEU A 96 -9.38 -3.75 -16.61
CA LEU A 96 -7.94 -3.72 -16.30
C LEU A 96 -7.35 -5.14 -16.14
N ARG A 97 -7.64 -6.05 -17.07
CA ARG A 97 -7.29 -7.47 -16.91
C ARG A 97 -5.80 -7.75 -17.04
N GLU A 98 -5.16 -7.11 -18.02
CA GLU A 98 -3.76 -7.34 -18.34
C GLU A 98 -2.90 -6.16 -17.88
N TRP A 99 -1.79 -6.46 -17.19
CA TRP A 99 -0.83 -5.48 -16.71
C TRP A 99 0.56 -5.74 -17.31
N VAL A 100 1.23 -4.66 -17.70
CA VAL A 100 2.60 -4.67 -18.21
C VAL A 100 3.54 -4.20 -17.11
N LYS A 101 4.58 -4.99 -16.86
CA LYS A 101 5.68 -4.66 -15.94
C LYS A 101 6.85 -4.16 -16.79
N PRO A 102 7.23 -2.87 -16.73
CA PRO A 102 8.30 -2.36 -17.57
C PRO A 102 9.66 -2.99 -17.25
N SER A 103 10.51 -3.13 -18.26
CA SER A 103 11.84 -3.75 -18.13
C SER A 103 12.84 -2.91 -17.31
N TYR A 104 12.53 -1.64 -17.04
CA TYR A 104 13.35 -0.77 -16.18
C TYR A 104 13.08 -0.98 -14.69
N ASN A 105 12.17 -1.87 -14.30
CA ASN A 105 12.01 -2.28 -12.92
C ASN A 105 13.30 -2.95 -12.39
N PRO A 106 13.60 -2.82 -11.08
CA PRO A 106 12.82 -2.09 -10.08
C PRO A 106 13.04 -0.57 -10.12
N VAL A 107 12.01 0.19 -9.76
CA VAL A 107 12.07 1.67 -9.70
C VAL A 107 12.61 2.20 -8.37
N MET A 108 12.54 1.39 -7.29
CA MET A 108 13.17 1.69 -6.01
C MET A 108 13.76 0.40 -5.43
N ALA A 109 15.02 0.42 -5.02
CA ALA A 109 15.72 -0.76 -4.53
C ALA A 109 16.63 -0.44 -3.34
N PRO A 110 16.87 -1.40 -2.43
CA PRO A 110 17.94 -1.32 -1.46
C PRO A 110 19.31 -1.30 -2.14
N THR A 111 20.19 -0.39 -1.73
CA THR A 111 21.56 -0.26 -2.23
C THR A 111 22.52 0.01 -1.08
N THR A 112 23.81 -0.21 -1.31
CA THR A 112 24.84 0.19 -0.34
C THR A 112 24.82 1.70 -0.06
N SER A 113 24.43 2.52 -1.05
CA SER A 113 24.41 3.98 -0.91
C SER A 113 23.22 4.51 -0.10
N ASN A 114 22.06 3.85 -0.16
CA ASN A 114 20.89 4.25 0.60
C ASN A 114 20.76 3.53 1.95
N GLY A 115 21.50 2.45 2.17
CA GLY A 115 21.57 1.75 3.45
C GLY A 115 20.26 1.07 3.85
N ILE A 116 19.32 0.88 2.92
CA ILE A 116 18.03 0.25 3.21
C ILE A 116 18.22 -1.24 3.51
N ASN A 117 17.51 -1.74 4.51
CA ASN A 117 17.47 -3.17 4.81
C ASN A 117 16.67 -3.94 3.75
N ALA A 118 17.38 -4.79 2.99
CA ALA A 118 16.83 -5.56 1.89
C ALA A 118 15.69 -6.55 2.24
N SER A 119 15.57 -6.94 3.52
CA SER A 119 14.49 -7.83 4.00
C SER A 119 13.35 -7.08 4.71
N ALA A 120 13.45 -5.75 4.79
CA ALA A 120 12.49 -4.88 5.46
C ALA A 120 12.27 -3.60 4.65
N PHE A 121 11.79 -3.75 3.42
CA PHE A 121 11.51 -2.64 2.50
C PHE A 121 10.35 -3.01 1.58
N ARG A 122 9.10 -2.77 2.00
CA ARG A 122 7.93 -3.27 1.27
C ARG A 122 6.67 -2.41 1.42
N ASP A 123 5.69 -2.74 0.61
CA ASP A 123 4.31 -2.26 0.64
C ASP A 123 4.17 -0.76 0.29
N PRO A 124 4.52 -0.36 -0.95
CA PRO A 124 4.42 1.04 -1.37
C PRO A 124 2.99 1.56 -1.27
N THR A 125 2.83 2.79 -0.78
CA THR A 125 1.53 3.46 -0.64
C THR A 125 0.93 3.88 -1.97
N THR A 126 -0.34 4.29 -1.95
CA THR A 126 -0.85 5.17 -3.01
C THR A 126 0.02 6.43 -3.01
N ALA A 127 0.47 6.85 -4.18
CA ALA A 127 1.29 8.03 -4.31
C ALA A 127 0.42 9.29 -4.34
N TRP A 128 0.97 10.43 -3.91
CA TRP A 128 0.30 11.73 -3.93
C TRP A 128 1.15 12.78 -4.61
N LEU A 129 0.50 13.73 -5.27
CA LEU A 129 1.17 14.85 -5.93
C LEU A 129 1.27 16.02 -4.94
N GLY A 130 2.49 16.47 -4.65
CA GLY A 130 2.72 17.63 -3.81
C GLY A 130 2.43 18.95 -4.52
N PRO A 131 2.32 20.06 -3.76
CA PRO A 131 2.06 21.39 -4.32
C PRO A 131 3.20 21.92 -5.21
N ASP A 132 4.38 21.30 -5.14
CA ASP A 132 5.54 21.57 -6.01
C ASP A 132 5.50 20.78 -7.33
N GLY A 133 4.44 20.01 -7.57
CA GLY A 133 4.29 19.19 -8.78
C GLY A 133 5.12 17.90 -8.79
N MET A 134 5.70 17.49 -7.65
CA MET A 134 6.40 16.21 -7.52
C MET A 134 5.52 15.15 -6.84
N TRP A 135 5.57 13.92 -7.34
CA TRP A 135 4.99 12.77 -6.69
C TRP A 135 5.78 12.39 -5.45
N ARG A 136 5.06 11.85 -4.46
CA ARG A 136 5.61 11.19 -3.29
C ARG A 136 4.95 9.84 -3.08
N THR A 137 5.70 8.90 -2.53
CA THR A 137 5.19 7.61 -2.06
C THR A 137 5.98 7.19 -0.83
N LEU A 138 5.35 6.40 0.06
CA LEU A 138 6.03 5.78 1.18
C LEU A 138 6.27 4.30 0.92
N VAL A 139 7.31 3.76 1.54
CA VAL A 139 7.56 2.32 1.64
C VAL A 139 7.86 1.99 3.10
N GLY A 140 7.24 0.94 3.62
CA GLY A 140 7.41 0.49 4.98
C GLY A 140 8.80 -0.13 5.19
N SER A 141 9.44 0.20 6.31
CA SER A 141 10.77 -0.29 6.65
C SER A 141 11.04 -0.26 8.16
N LYS A 142 12.25 -0.66 8.54
CA LYS A 142 12.83 -0.45 9.87
C LYS A 142 14.35 -0.35 9.84
N VAL A 143 14.90 0.32 10.85
CA VAL A 143 16.31 0.20 11.27
C VAL A 143 16.29 -0.25 12.72
N ASP A 144 16.93 -1.38 13.02
CA ASP A 144 16.83 -2.05 14.31
C ASP A 144 15.35 -2.23 14.75
N GLN A 145 14.95 -1.63 15.88
CA GLN A 145 13.56 -1.65 16.38
C GLN A 145 12.76 -0.39 16.03
N LYS A 146 13.35 0.54 15.28
CA LYS A 146 12.70 1.77 14.83
C LYS A 146 11.94 1.51 13.54
N GLY A 147 10.62 1.66 13.57
CA GLY A 147 9.78 1.58 12.38
C GLY A 147 9.87 2.87 11.56
N ILE A 148 9.92 2.76 10.23
CA ILE A 148 10.21 3.87 9.34
C ILE A 148 9.27 3.85 8.14
N ALA A 149 8.72 5.01 7.79
CA ALA A 149 8.07 5.26 6.50
C ALA A 149 9.04 5.98 5.57
N ILE A 150 9.78 5.20 4.76
CA ILE A 150 10.78 5.74 3.83
C ILE A 150 10.05 6.52 2.74
N LEU A 151 10.44 7.78 2.53
CA LEU A 151 9.84 8.67 1.56
C LEU A 151 10.65 8.68 0.25
N TYR A 152 9.95 8.56 -0.88
CA TYR A 152 10.52 8.76 -2.20
C TYR A 152 9.80 9.89 -2.94
N ARG A 153 10.54 10.61 -3.79
CA ARG A 153 9.99 11.65 -4.70
C ARG A 153 10.22 11.29 -6.16
N SER A 154 9.33 11.72 -7.05
CA SER A 154 9.51 11.60 -8.49
C SER A 154 8.79 12.74 -9.24
N SER A 155 9.36 13.24 -10.34
CA SER A 155 8.67 14.20 -11.23
C SER A 155 7.88 13.52 -12.35
N ASP A 156 8.21 12.27 -12.68
CA ASP A 156 7.68 11.56 -13.85
C ASP A 156 7.01 10.22 -13.50
N PHE A 157 6.96 9.88 -12.22
CA PHE A 157 6.44 8.62 -11.67
C PHE A 157 7.28 7.36 -12.01
N ILE A 158 8.41 7.54 -12.68
CA ILE A 158 9.29 6.47 -13.15
C ILE A 158 10.63 6.52 -12.40
N ASN A 159 11.26 7.70 -12.35
CA ASN A 159 12.53 7.92 -11.68
C ASN A 159 12.27 8.41 -10.25
N TRP A 160 12.54 7.55 -9.28
CA TRP A 160 12.29 7.82 -7.85
C TRP A 160 13.59 8.07 -7.10
N THR A 161 13.63 9.16 -6.34
CA THR A 161 14.76 9.52 -5.47
C THR A 161 14.34 9.41 -4.01
N MET A 162 15.11 8.66 -3.22
CA MET A 162 14.89 8.54 -1.78
C MET A 162 15.16 9.89 -1.11
N VAL A 163 14.28 10.30 -0.22
CA VAL A 163 14.51 11.43 0.70
C VAL A 163 15.28 10.91 1.91
N LEU A 164 16.34 11.63 2.31
CA LEU A 164 17.23 11.18 3.38
C LEU A 164 16.51 11.01 4.72
N GLU A 165 15.68 12.00 5.09
CA GLU A 165 14.81 11.91 6.24
C GLU A 165 13.51 11.20 5.84
N PRO A 166 13.05 10.20 6.62
CA PRO A 166 11.77 9.57 6.37
C PRO A 166 10.62 10.56 6.59
N LEU A 167 9.45 10.27 6.03
CA LEU A 167 8.26 11.09 6.31
C LEU A 167 7.94 11.09 7.81
N HIS A 168 8.08 9.91 8.43
CA HIS A 168 7.91 9.68 9.86
C HIS A 168 8.61 8.38 10.31
N SER A 169 8.89 8.27 11.60
CA SER A 169 9.45 7.08 12.23
C SER A 169 9.12 7.04 13.73
N SER A 170 9.00 5.85 14.32
CA SER A 170 8.82 5.69 15.78
C SER A 170 9.71 4.59 16.34
N GLU A 171 10.23 4.81 17.54
CA GLU A 171 11.14 3.88 18.23
C GLU A 171 10.35 2.73 18.87
N GLY A 172 10.94 1.53 18.88
CA GLY A 172 10.37 0.37 19.58
C GLY A 172 9.13 -0.25 18.94
N THR A 173 8.72 0.21 17.75
CA THR A 173 7.55 -0.32 17.03
C THR A 173 7.86 -1.51 16.12
N GLY A 174 9.14 -1.77 15.84
CA GLY A 174 9.54 -2.83 14.92
C GLY A 174 9.22 -2.49 13.46
N MET A 175 8.99 -3.50 12.62
CA MET A 175 8.73 -3.30 11.19
C MET A 175 7.37 -2.66 10.95
N TRP A 176 7.36 -1.60 10.14
CA TRP A 176 6.13 -1.02 9.61
C TRP A 176 5.79 -1.66 8.26
N GLU A 177 4.76 -2.49 8.25
CA GLU A 177 4.17 -3.05 7.03
C GLU A 177 2.99 -2.19 6.58
N CYS A 178 2.59 -2.38 5.32
CA CYS A 178 1.37 -1.81 4.74
C CYS A 178 1.06 -0.38 5.19
N PRO A 179 2.00 0.58 5.04
CA PRO A 179 1.72 1.96 5.33
C PRO A 179 0.55 2.45 4.48
N ASP A 180 -0.14 3.46 5.00
CA ASP A 180 -1.12 4.25 4.28
C ASP A 180 -1.06 5.69 4.77
N PHE A 181 -1.14 6.64 3.83
CA PHE A 181 -1.01 8.06 4.14
C PHE A 181 -2.01 8.86 3.32
N TYR A 182 -2.93 9.53 4.00
CA TYR A 182 -4.04 10.18 3.31
C TYR A 182 -4.62 11.37 4.08
N PRO A 183 -5.20 12.35 3.37
CA PRO A 183 -5.86 13.49 3.97
C PRO A 183 -7.29 13.17 4.44
N VAL A 184 -7.71 13.85 5.50
CA VAL A 184 -9.08 13.89 6.03
C VAL A 184 -9.50 15.33 6.29
N PRO A 185 -10.78 15.70 6.08
CA PRO A 185 -11.23 17.04 6.40
C PRO A 185 -11.31 17.22 7.93
N VAL A 186 -10.98 18.41 8.43
CA VAL A 186 -11.17 18.73 9.86
C VAL A 186 -12.66 18.68 10.24
N ASN A 187 -13.55 19.05 9.31
CA ASN A 187 -15.00 19.06 9.50
C ASN A 187 -15.70 18.42 8.30
N GLY A 188 -16.77 17.66 8.57
CA GLY A 188 -17.61 17.01 7.55
C GLY A 188 -17.20 15.56 7.29
N THR A 189 -17.94 14.90 6.40
CA THR A 189 -17.83 13.46 6.13
C THR A 189 -17.39 13.14 4.71
N VAL A 190 -17.13 14.16 3.89
CA VAL A 190 -16.71 14.00 2.50
C VAL A 190 -15.23 13.58 2.48
N GLY A 191 -14.95 12.44 1.85
CA GLY A 191 -13.59 11.96 1.66
C GLY A 191 -12.78 12.90 0.77
N LEU A 192 -11.47 12.92 0.97
CA LEU A 192 -10.54 13.73 0.19
C LEU A 192 -9.69 12.83 -0.71
N ASP A 193 -9.48 13.28 -1.95
CA ASP A 193 -8.44 12.73 -2.82
C ASP A 193 -7.08 12.82 -2.12
N THR A 194 -6.22 11.84 -2.38
CA THR A 194 -4.94 11.67 -1.67
C THR A 194 -4.00 12.87 -1.83
N SER A 195 -4.14 13.66 -2.91
CA SER A 195 -3.30 14.85 -3.14
C SER A 195 -3.90 16.15 -2.58
N VAL A 196 -5.04 16.11 -1.91
CA VAL A 196 -5.67 17.31 -1.35
C VAL A 196 -4.86 17.85 -0.18
N THR A 197 -4.60 19.15 -0.22
CA THR A 197 -3.87 19.91 0.82
C THR A 197 -4.66 21.15 1.20
N GLY A 198 -4.42 21.71 2.39
CA GLY A 198 -5.02 22.99 2.78
C GLY A 198 -5.18 23.19 4.29
N PRO A 199 -5.63 24.39 4.71
CA PRO A 199 -5.69 24.76 6.13
C PRO A 199 -6.76 24.02 6.94
N ARG A 200 -7.69 23.32 6.28
CA ARG A 200 -8.75 22.52 6.93
C ARG A 200 -8.59 21.02 6.65
N VAL A 201 -7.35 20.59 6.42
CA VAL A 201 -6.98 19.20 6.14
C VAL A 201 -6.04 18.71 7.23
N LYS A 202 -6.37 17.55 7.81
CA LYS A 202 -5.45 16.74 8.61
C LYS A 202 -5.00 15.54 7.79
N HIS A 203 -3.92 14.91 8.21
CA HIS A 203 -3.44 13.68 7.57
C HIS A 203 -3.47 12.54 8.56
N VAL A 204 -3.79 11.36 8.04
CA VAL A 204 -3.69 10.10 8.77
C VAL A 204 -2.47 9.37 8.25
N LEU A 205 -1.57 8.99 9.14
CA LEU A 205 -0.56 7.99 8.87
C LEU A 205 -0.97 6.70 9.59
N LYS A 206 -1.15 5.64 8.81
CA LYS A 206 -1.41 4.29 9.31
C LYS A 206 -0.26 3.38 8.94
N VAL A 207 0.07 2.45 9.83
CA VAL A 207 0.97 1.33 9.54
C VAL A 207 0.46 0.05 10.20
N SER A 208 0.86 -1.08 9.65
CA SER A 208 0.66 -2.41 10.22
C SER A 208 1.92 -2.81 10.99
N LEU A 209 1.81 -3.07 12.30
CA LEU A 209 2.97 -3.45 13.11
C LEU A 209 3.22 -4.95 13.00
N ASP A 210 4.36 -5.33 12.42
CA ASP A 210 4.73 -6.73 12.18
C ASP A 210 4.76 -7.54 13.49
N ASP A 211 5.41 -6.99 14.52
CA ASP A 211 5.63 -7.64 15.82
C ASP A 211 4.32 -7.87 16.62
N LYS A 212 3.29 -7.06 16.37
CA LYS A 212 2.04 -7.06 17.15
C LYS A 212 0.83 -7.57 16.36
N LYS A 213 0.94 -7.67 15.03
CA LYS A 213 -0.16 -8.06 14.14
C LYS A 213 -1.42 -7.20 14.33
N ILE A 214 -1.21 -5.88 14.46
CA ILE A 214 -2.26 -4.86 14.55
C ILE A 214 -2.02 -3.74 13.55
N ASP A 215 -3.11 -3.09 13.15
CA ASP A 215 -3.07 -1.84 12.41
C ASP A 215 -3.34 -0.68 13.36
N TYR A 216 -2.42 0.30 13.39
CA TYR A 216 -2.61 1.53 14.16
C TYR A 216 -2.42 2.74 13.27
N TYR A 217 -3.04 3.85 13.67
CA TYR A 217 -2.94 5.11 12.97
C TYR A 217 -2.80 6.28 13.94
N THR A 218 -2.19 7.35 13.45
CA THR A 218 -2.18 8.66 14.10
C THR A 218 -2.86 9.68 13.19
N VAL A 219 -3.40 10.74 13.79
CA VAL A 219 -3.88 11.92 13.07
C VAL A 219 -2.93 13.07 13.36
N GLY A 220 -2.56 13.82 12.31
CA GLY A 220 -1.55 14.85 12.43
C GLY A 220 -1.55 15.83 11.26
N THR A 221 -0.46 16.58 11.18
CA THR A 221 -0.26 17.63 10.18
C THR A 221 0.90 17.24 9.27
N TYR A 222 0.69 17.36 7.96
CA TYR A 222 1.74 17.14 6.97
C TYR A 222 2.34 18.49 6.56
N LEU A 223 3.63 18.65 6.84
CA LEU A 223 4.37 19.85 6.50
C LEU A 223 5.01 19.67 5.11
N HIS A 224 4.28 20.09 4.07
CA HIS A 224 4.66 19.86 2.67
C HIS A 224 6.03 20.39 2.25
N ARG A 225 6.51 21.48 2.88
CA ARG A 225 7.82 22.08 2.56
C ARG A 225 8.97 21.24 3.10
N GLU A 226 8.81 20.72 4.32
CA GLU A 226 9.82 19.87 4.96
C GLU A 226 9.67 18.39 4.60
N ASP A 227 8.57 18.01 3.95
CA ASP A 227 8.20 16.62 3.69
C ASP A 227 8.18 15.77 4.98
N LYS A 228 7.57 16.35 6.02
CA LYS A 228 7.51 15.75 7.35
C LYS A 228 6.07 15.64 7.84
N TYR A 229 5.71 14.47 8.34
CA TYR A 229 4.46 14.28 9.08
C TYR A 229 4.70 14.46 10.58
N VAL A 230 3.78 15.18 11.23
CA VAL A 230 3.84 15.42 12.68
C VAL A 230 2.50 15.00 13.28
N PRO A 231 2.46 13.88 14.03
CA PRO A 231 1.27 13.48 14.78
C PRO A 231 0.81 14.59 15.73
N ASP A 232 -0.50 14.74 15.89
CA ASP A 232 -1.04 15.61 16.93
C ASP A 232 -0.75 14.99 18.31
N ASN A 233 -0.50 15.82 19.33
CA ASN A 233 -0.19 15.35 20.70
C ASN A 233 -1.27 14.44 21.33
N THR A 234 -2.47 14.41 20.76
CA THR A 234 -3.59 13.55 21.19
C THR A 234 -3.61 12.19 20.48
N SER A 235 -2.68 11.92 19.58
CA SER A 235 -2.54 10.64 18.87
C SER A 235 -1.30 9.91 19.40
N PRO A 236 -1.44 8.84 20.21
CA PRO A 236 -0.30 8.07 20.66
C PRO A 236 0.40 7.43 19.46
N ASP A 237 1.71 7.66 19.35
CA ASP A 237 2.55 7.33 18.18
C ASP A 237 3.42 6.09 18.46
N ASP A 238 2.77 5.06 19.00
CA ASP A 238 3.38 3.78 19.35
C ASP A 238 2.33 2.64 19.29
N ALA A 239 2.67 1.46 19.81
CA ALA A 239 1.77 0.30 19.83
C ALA A 239 0.49 0.47 20.68
N THR A 240 0.38 1.57 21.44
CA THR A 240 -0.82 1.97 22.20
C THR A 240 -1.72 2.94 21.43
N GLY A 241 -1.32 3.33 20.21
CA GLY A 241 -2.08 4.18 19.30
C GLY A 241 -3.47 3.65 18.95
N PHE A 242 -4.28 4.53 18.37
CA PHE A 242 -5.63 4.18 17.91
C PHE A 242 -5.55 3.13 16.80
N ARG A 243 -6.52 2.20 16.82
CA ARG A 243 -6.64 1.13 15.84
C ARG A 243 -7.92 1.30 15.06
N TYR A 244 -7.93 0.90 13.80
CA TYR A 244 -9.18 0.82 13.04
C TYR A 244 -10.12 -0.24 13.62
N ASP A 245 -9.55 -1.34 14.10
CA ASP A 245 -10.27 -2.45 14.70
C ASP A 245 -9.42 -3.04 15.85
N TYR A 246 -10.09 -3.50 16.91
CA TYR A 246 -9.46 -4.02 18.13
C TYR A 246 -9.45 -5.56 18.20
N GLY A 247 -10.01 -6.24 17.20
CA GLY A 247 -9.99 -7.68 17.00
C GLY A 247 -8.92 -8.11 15.99
N LYS A 248 -9.27 -9.07 15.13
CA LYS A 248 -8.39 -9.55 14.04
C LYS A 248 -8.60 -8.70 12.80
N PHE A 249 -7.63 -7.85 12.51
CA PHE A 249 -7.67 -6.96 11.38
C PHE A 249 -6.24 -6.50 11.07
N TYR A 250 -5.79 -6.69 9.83
CA TYR A 250 -4.42 -6.42 9.46
C TYR A 250 -4.27 -5.98 8.01
N ALA A 251 -3.10 -5.44 7.67
CA ALA A 251 -2.72 -5.05 6.31
C ALA A 251 -3.74 -4.13 5.61
N SER A 252 -4.45 -3.31 6.38
CA SER A 252 -5.51 -2.46 5.86
C SER A 252 -5.00 -1.36 4.94
N LYS A 253 -5.82 -1.00 3.96
CA LYS A 253 -5.46 -0.04 2.92
C LYS A 253 -6.67 0.71 2.44
N THR A 254 -6.55 2.04 2.36
CA THR A 254 -7.62 2.89 1.86
C THR A 254 -7.49 3.17 0.36
N PHE A 255 -8.60 3.56 -0.25
CA PHE A 255 -8.61 4.28 -1.51
C PHE A 255 -9.67 5.37 -1.50
N PHE A 256 -9.51 6.36 -2.38
CA PHE A 256 -10.51 7.39 -2.58
C PHE A 256 -11.53 6.94 -3.64
N ASP A 257 -12.79 6.81 -3.23
CA ASP A 257 -13.93 6.59 -4.12
C ASP A 257 -14.41 7.96 -4.61
N SER A 258 -13.91 8.35 -5.79
CA SER A 258 -14.24 9.63 -6.44
C SER A 258 -15.68 9.69 -6.94
N GLN A 259 -16.35 8.54 -7.13
CA GLN A 259 -17.76 8.52 -7.54
C GLN A 259 -18.68 9.05 -6.43
N LYS A 260 -18.36 8.71 -5.18
CA LYS A 260 -19.19 9.04 -4.01
C LYS A 260 -18.51 9.98 -3.02
N ASN A 261 -17.36 10.52 -3.39
CA ASN A 261 -16.52 11.41 -2.57
C ASN A 261 -16.35 10.87 -1.14
N ARG A 262 -15.89 9.63 -1.02
CA ARG A 262 -15.67 8.95 0.26
C ARG A 262 -14.35 8.19 0.24
N ARG A 263 -13.75 8.00 1.42
CA ARG A 263 -12.60 7.12 1.58
C ARG A 263 -13.08 5.78 2.08
N ILE A 264 -12.61 4.71 1.46
CA ILE A 264 -13.01 3.33 1.78
C ILE A 264 -11.79 2.59 2.30
N LEU A 265 -11.96 1.89 3.41
CA LEU A 265 -10.92 1.08 4.05
C LEU A 265 -11.19 -0.40 3.76
N TRP A 266 -10.20 -1.08 3.21
CA TRP A 266 -10.13 -2.54 3.16
C TRP A 266 -9.26 -3.06 4.29
N GLY A 267 -9.56 -4.24 4.84
CA GLY A 267 -8.66 -4.90 5.78
C GLY A 267 -8.83 -6.41 5.80
N TRP A 268 -7.71 -7.09 6.01
CA TRP A 268 -7.65 -8.54 6.00
C TRP A 268 -7.92 -9.10 7.39
N ILE A 269 -8.80 -10.09 7.45
CA ILE A 269 -9.08 -10.88 8.63
C ILE A 269 -8.57 -12.29 8.35
N ASN A 270 -7.46 -12.68 8.97
CA ASN A 270 -6.93 -14.03 8.85
C ASN A 270 -7.73 -15.03 9.72
N GLU A 271 -7.45 -16.31 9.57
CA GLU A 271 -8.17 -17.37 10.27
C GLU A 271 -7.86 -17.43 11.78
N SER A 272 -8.83 -17.82 12.60
CA SER A 272 -8.69 -18.03 14.06
C SER A 272 -8.65 -19.50 14.46
N ASP A 273 -8.84 -20.42 13.51
CA ASP A 273 -8.72 -21.85 13.73
C ASP A 273 -7.27 -22.31 13.49
N SER A 274 -7.05 -23.62 13.35
CA SER A 274 -5.70 -24.18 13.23
C SER A 274 -5.25 -24.27 11.78
N PHE A 275 -3.93 -24.33 11.60
CA PHE A 275 -3.30 -24.56 10.31
C PHE A 275 -3.82 -25.84 9.62
N GLU A 276 -4.07 -26.91 10.38
CA GLU A 276 -4.62 -28.15 9.84
C GLU A 276 -6.04 -27.96 9.30
N ASN A 277 -6.85 -27.13 9.97
CA ASN A 277 -8.18 -26.79 9.48
C ASN A 277 -8.11 -25.96 8.20
N ASP A 278 -7.19 -25.00 8.10
CA ASP A 278 -6.95 -24.22 6.88
C ASP A 278 -6.63 -25.12 5.69
N VAL A 279 -5.74 -26.10 5.90
CA VAL A 279 -5.40 -27.09 4.86
C VAL A 279 -6.59 -27.98 4.53
N HIS A 280 -7.34 -28.45 5.53
CA HIS A 280 -8.47 -29.36 5.33
C HIS A 280 -9.67 -28.70 4.64
N LYS A 281 -10.00 -27.45 5.03
CA LYS A 281 -11.11 -26.69 4.44
C LYS A 281 -10.75 -26.10 3.07
N GLY A 282 -9.45 -26.02 2.75
CA GLY A 282 -8.94 -25.65 1.42
C GLY A 282 -8.92 -24.15 1.13
N TRP A 283 -9.13 -23.30 2.13
CA TRP A 283 -9.03 -21.84 2.01
C TRP A 283 -8.67 -21.20 3.36
N ALA A 284 -8.13 -19.98 3.34
CA ALA A 284 -7.85 -19.20 4.55
C ALA A 284 -7.81 -17.69 4.25
N GLY A 285 -8.43 -16.89 5.12
CA GLY A 285 -8.43 -15.43 5.08
C GLY A 285 -9.63 -14.85 4.34
N VAL A 286 -10.18 -13.77 4.90
CA VAL A 286 -11.29 -12.98 4.34
C VAL A 286 -11.01 -11.48 4.42
N GLN A 287 -11.87 -10.68 3.78
CA GLN A 287 -11.84 -9.21 3.80
C GLN A 287 -13.17 -8.68 4.33
#